data_AF-A0A6G0HK14-F1
#
_entry.id   AF-A0A6G0HK14-F1
#
_cell.length_a   1.000
_cell.length_b   1.000
_cell.length_c   1.000
_cell.angle_alpha   90.00
_cell.angle_beta   90.00
_cell.angle_gamma   90.00
#
_symmetry.space_group_name_H-M   'P 1'
#
loop_
_entity.id
_entity.type
_entity.pdbx_description
1 polymer ?
#
loop_
_entity_poly.entity_id
_entity_poly.type
_entity_poly.pdbx_seq_one_letter_code
_entity_poly.pdbx_strand_id
1 'polypeptide(L)'
;MTSASATMAPTMTTAPGNNTTGASSTTMASSTTMAPNTTVATTAPPIVPNTTVETLQTTISRARCGTEQLCAGEPSSCDPSTDGSCFFLAAKRQNGQNFEFALAGESDGYLAATLSTDSALGGNDTTYVCAISNGVVQFFGALLNDGKLVRQELNVNSVKGRVTGRKIQCTFTATVPISRARTTRFTLGISTGTFDSTSGNLGPPQTQLRSNAVNLANPSATVTNEVSTTSNSTTSSPNTTTNHGYYIPAITDTSSADLCCCAESDHAMRKLNPP
;
A
#
# COMPACT_ATOMS: atom_id res chain seq x y z
N MET A 1 -30.75 -58.63 -5.91
CA MET A 1 -30.20 -57.35 -6.40
C MET A 1 -31.35 -56.56 -6.99
N THR A 2 -31.40 -55.26 -6.66
CA THR A 2 -32.42 -54.23 -6.96
C THR A 2 -33.85 -54.54 -6.48
N SER A 3 -34.14 -54.13 -5.25
CA SER A 3 -35.47 -54.07 -4.65
C SER A 3 -36.11 -52.69 -4.95
N ALA A 4 -37.30 -52.69 -5.55
CA ALA A 4 -38.11 -51.49 -5.78
C ALA A 4 -39.04 -51.24 -4.59
N SER A 5 -39.12 -49.99 -4.14
CA SER A 5 -40.02 -49.53 -3.07
C SER A 5 -41.18 -48.74 -3.66
N ALA A 6 -42.39 -49.07 -3.21
CA ALA A 6 -43.64 -48.36 -3.48
C ALA A 6 -43.78 -47.10 -2.59
N THR A 7 -44.63 -46.13 -2.97
CA THR A 7 -45.70 -45.53 -2.12
C THR A 7 -46.55 -44.50 -2.93
N MET A 8 -47.81 -44.89 -3.16
CA MET A 8 -49.12 -44.21 -3.00
C MET A 8 -49.37 -42.73 -3.37
N ALA A 9 -50.45 -42.56 -4.16
CA ALA A 9 -51.27 -41.36 -4.42
C ALA A 9 -52.19 -41.03 -3.19
N PRO A 10 -53.18 -40.08 -3.18
CA PRO A 10 -54.20 -39.72 -4.21
C PRO A 10 -54.43 -38.18 -4.28
N THR A 11 -55.36 -37.53 -5.00
CA THR A 11 -56.78 -37.80 -5.28
C THR A 11 -57.27 -36.86 -6.40
N MET A 12 -58.23 -37.36 -7.18
CA MET A 12 -58.94 -36.76 -8.32
C MET A 12 -60.15 -35.90 -7.92
N THR A 13 -60.79 -35.34 -8.97
CA THR A 13 -62.20 -34.87 -9.15
C THR A 13 -62.37 -33.34 -9.02
N THR A 14 -62.98 -32.56 -9.93
CA THR A 14 -64.06 -32.75 -10.93
C THR A 14 -63.93 -31.78 -12.14
N ALA A 15 -64.39 -32.20 -13.32
CA ALA A 15 -64.53 -31.45 -14.61
C ALA A 15 -65.93 -30.76 -14.73
N PRO A 16 -66.52 -30.43 -15.92
CA PRO A 16 -66.05 -29.99 -17.26
C PRO A 16 -66.88 -28.82 -17.89
N GLY A 17 -66.54 -28.39 -19.12
CA GLY A 17 -67.48 -27.74 -20.10
C GLY A 17 -66.90 -26.50 -20.79
N ASN A 18 -66.12 -26.58 -21.87
CA ASN A 18 -66.41 -26.94 -23.28
C ASN A 18 -66.93 -25.78 -24.16
N ASN A 19 -66.30 -25.70 -25.35
CA ASN A 19 -66.74 -25.12 -26.63
C ASN A 19 -66.39 -23.68 -27.06
N THR A 20 -65.36 -23.65 -27.93
CA THR A 20 -65.33 -23.16 -29.33
C THR A 20 -65.50 -21.67 -29.70
N THR A 21 -64.44 -21.21 -30.38
CA THR A 21 -64.40 -20.41 -31.62
C THR A 21 -64.80 -18.94 -31.58
N GLY A 22 -63.85 -18.08 -31.92
CA GLY A 22 -64.11 -16.69 -32.30
C GLY A 22 -62.83 -15.89 -32.47
N ALA A 23 -62.20 -15.98 -33.64
CA ALA A 23 -61.18 -15.03 -34.06
C ALA A 23 -61.79 -13.63 -34.13
N SER A 24 -61.15 -12.64 -33.52
CA SER A 24 -61.25 -11.24 -33.91
C SER A 24 -60.03 -10.48 -33.42
N SER A 25 -59.33 -9.91 -34.40
CA SER A 25 -58.23 -8.99 -34.24
C SER A 25 -58.66 -7.75 -33.45
N THR A 26 -57.92 -7.40 -32.41
CA THR A 26 -57.74 -5.98 -32.07
C THR A 26 -56.34 -5.78 -31.51
N THR A 27 -55.56 -5.06 -32.29
CA THR A 27 -54.22 -4.57 -32.04
C THR A 27 -54.15 -3.81 -30.72
N MET A 28 -53.36 -4.29 -29.76
CA MET A 28 -52.89 -3.51 -28.61
C MET A 28 -51.37 -3.66 -28.55
N ALA A 29 -50.69 -2.78 -29.28
CA ALA A 29 -49.26 -2.56 -29.09
C ALA A 29 -49.08 -1.85 -27.74
N SER A 30 -48.47 -2.53 -26.78
CA SER A 30 -47.87 -1.90 -25.60
C SER A 30 -46.41 -2.31 -25.56
N SER A 31 -45.64 -1.73 -26.47
CA SER A 31 -44.19 -1.70 -26.39
C SER A 31 -43.78 -0.63 -25.37
N THR A 32 -43.95 -0.91 -24.08
CA THR A 32 -43.15 -0.22 -23.07
C THR A 32 -41.76 -0.85 -23.08
N THR A 33 -40.96 -0.42 -24.05
CA THR A 33 -39.51 -0.60 -24.00
C THR A 33 -39.04 0.13 -22.74
N MET A 34 -38.81 -0.61 -21.66
CA MET A 34 -38.12 -0.08 -20.49
C MET A 34 -36.74 0.37 -20.97
N ALA A 35 -36.56 1.68 -21.12
CA ALA A 35 -35.24 2.26 -21.28
C ALA A 35 -34.38 1.74 -20.13
N PRO A 36 -33.13 1.30 -20.37
CA PRO A 36 -32.25 0.95 -19.28
C PRO A 36 -32.07 2.22 -18.47
N ASN A 37 -32.64 2.22 -17.26
CA ASN A 37 -32.41 3.26 -16.26
C ASN A 37 -30.93 3.17 -15.91
N THR A 38 -30.12 3.88 -16.69
CA THR A 38 -28.72 4.08 -16.39
C THR A 38 -28.74 5.02 -15.21
N THR A 39 -28.83 4.46 -14.00
CA THR A 39 -28.50 5.19 -12.78
C THR A 39 -27.07 5.66 -12.95
N VAL A 40 -26.92 6.87 -13.48
CA VAL A 40 -25.66 7.59 -13.52
C VAL A 40 -25.32 7.77 -12.05
N ALA A 41 -24.42 6.93 -11.53
CA ALA A 41 -23.92 7.05 -10.18
C ALA A 41 -23.39 8.47 -10.05
N THR A 42 -24.15 9.32 -9.35
CA THR A 42 -23.82 10.73 -9.21
C THR A 42 -22.57 10.78 -8.36
N THR A 43 -21.42 11.06 -8.98
CA THR A 43 -20.14 11.13 -8.29
C THR A 43 -20.27 12.17 -7.18
N ALA A 44 -19.96 11.77 -5.95
CA ALA A 44 -19.90 12.70 -4.82
C ALA A 44 -19.00 13.91 -5.17
N PRO A 45 -19.35 15.14 -4.75
CA PRO A 45 -18.47 16.28 -4.96
C PRO A 45 -17.11 16.04 -4.29
N PRO A 46 -16.02 16.57 -4.88
CA PRO A 46 -14.70 16.53 -4.26
C PRO A 46 -14.70 17.19 -2.88
N ILE A 47 -13.81 16.73 -2.03
CA ILE A 47 -13.61 17.29 -0.69
C ILE A 47 -12.98 18.67 -0.79
N VAL A 48 -13.53 19.62 -0.04
CA VAL A 48 -12.92 20.95 0.13
C VAL A 48 -11.68 20.81 1.03
N PRO A 49 -10.49 21.30 0.59
CA PRO A 49 -9.27 21.22 1.38
C PRO A 49 -9.41 21.88 2.77
N ASN A 50 -9.08 21.13 3.81
CA ASN A 50 -8.85 21.63 5.16
C ASN A 50 -7.83 20.72 5.86
N THR A 51 -6.58 21.17 5.88
CA THR A 51 -5.45 20.41 6.44
C THR A 51 -5.18 20.71 7.91
N THR A 52 -6.08 21.43 8.59
CA THR A 52 -5.98 21.65 10.04
C THR A 52 -6.05 20.30 10.75
N VAL A 53 -5.06 20.04 11.60
CA VAL A 53 -4.91 18.75 12.28
C VAL A 53 -5.53 18.81 13.66
N GLU A 54 -6.54 18.00 13.89
CA GLU A 54 -7.11 17.76 15.22
C GLU A 54 -6.38 16.62 15.94
N THR A 55 -6.60 16.48 17.25
CA THR A 55 -6.02 15.36 18.01
C THR A 55 -6.73 14.05 17.67
N LEU A 56 -5.97 13.02 17.31
CA LEU A 56 -6.48 11.66 17.19
C LEU A 56 -6.56 11.01 18.59
N GLN A 57 -7.79 10.80 19.08
CA GLN A 57 -8.03 10.27 20.43
C GLN A 57 -7.82 8.75 20.53
N THR A 58 -8.16 8.01 19.47
CA THR A 58 -8.11 6.55 19.44
C THR A 58 -6.97 6.05 18.58
N THR A 59 -6.22 5.08 19.10
CA THR A 59 -5.17 4.39 18.36
C THR A 59 -5.74 3.67 17.14
N ILE A 60 -5.08 3.80 15.99
CA ILE A 60 -5.42 3.06 14.76
C ILE A 60 -5.18 1.57 15.02
N SER A 61 -6.05 0.70 14.50
CA SER A 61 -5.92 -0.76 14.61
C SER A 61 -6.23 -1.48 13.31
N ARG A 62 -5.86 -2.76 13.24
CA ARG A 62 -6.15 -3.64 12.09
C ARG A 62 -7.55 -4.27 12.12
N ALA A 63 -8.35 -4.03 13.16
CA ALA A 63 -9.57 -4.81 13.43
C ALA A 63 -10.64 -4.82 12.32
N ARG A 64 -10.67 -3.79 11.45
CA ARG A 64 -11.66 -3.63 10.37
C ARG A 64 -11.18 -4.06 8.99
N CYS A 65 -9.94 -4.53 8.89
CA CYS A 65 -9.35 -4.92 7.62
C CYS A 65 -10.05 -6.15 7.03
N GLY A 66 -10.29 -6.16 5.72
CA GLY A 66 -10.93 -7.29 5.04
C GLY A 66 -12.46 -7.23 5.03
N THR A 67 -13.07 -6.43 5.91
CA THR A 67 -14.53 -6.32 6.05
C THR A 67 -15.05 -4.92 5.71
N GLU A 68 -14.51 -3.88 6.36
CA GLU A 68 -14.95 -2.49 6.13
C GLU A 68 -13.91 -1.65 5.39
N GLN A 69 -12.63 -2.00 5.47
CA GLN A 69 -11.53 -1.24 4.90
C GLN A 69 -10.48 -2.15 4.28
N LEU A 70 -9.87 -1.68 3.19
CA LEU A 70 -8.67 -2.28 2.64
C LEU A 70 -7.50 -1.90 3.55
N CYS A 71 -6.56 -2.84 3.77
CA CYS A 71 -5.37 -2.56 4.56
C CYS A 71 -4.11 -3.06 3.87
N ALA A 72 -3.09 -2.22 3.85
CA ALA A 72 -1.71 -2.54 3.54
C ALA A 72 -0.89 -2.47 4.82
N GLY A 73 0.00 -3.43 5.04
CA GLY A 73 0.90 -3.37 6.18
C GLY A 73 2.21 -4.10 5.92
N GLU A 74 3.29 -3.56 6.48
CA GLU A 74 4.61 -4.17 6.51
C GLU A 74 5.09 -4.26 7.97
N PRO A 75 5.28 -5.47 8.54
CA PRO A 75 4.98 -6.77 7.94
C PRO A 75 3.48 -6.97 7.67
N SER A 76 3.14 -8.00 6.89
CA SER A 76 1.76 -8.28 6.49
C SER A 76 0.77 -8.47 7.66
N SER A 77 1.24 -8.79 8.87
CA SER A 77 0.45 -8.90 10.10
C SER A 77 0.42 -7.64 10.99
N CYS A 78 1.11 -6.55 10.61
CA CYS A 78 1.15 -5.26 11.30
C CYS A 78 -0.18 -4.79 11.92
N ASP A 79 -0.28 -4.77 13.25
CA ASP A 79 -1.37 -4.10 13.95
C ASP A 79 -0.85 -2.86 14.67
N PRO A 80 -1.17 -1.64 14.19
CA PRO A 80 -0.69 -0.42 14.80
C PRO A 80 -1.27 -0.14 16.19
N SER A 81 -2.21 -0.95 16.68
CA SER A 81 -2.69 -0.87 18.07
C SER A 81 -1.79 -1.59 19.08
N THR A 82 -0.89 -2.45 18.59
CA THR A 82 0.07 -3.19 19.40
C THR A 82 1.44 -2.51 19.40
N ASP A 83 2.29 -2.91 20.35
CA ASP A 83 3.68 -2.50 20.39
C ASP A 83 4.49 -3.29 19.36
N GLY A 84 5.36 -2.59 18.63
CA GLY A 84 6.14 -3.15 17.54
C GLY A 84 6.29 -2.16 16.38
N SER A 85 7.41 -2.22 15.68
CA SER A 85 7.65 -1.38 14.51
C SER A 85 6.93 -1.96 13.32
N CYS A 86 5.95 -1.24 12.78
CA CYS A 86 5.26 -1.63 11.56
C CYS A 86 4.69 -0.42 10.81
N PHE A 87 4.56 -0.57 9.49
CA PHE A 87 3.99 0.43 8.61
C PHE A 87 2.60 0.00 8.18
N PHE A 88 1.62 0.88 8.35
CA PHE A 88 0.22 0.57 8.13
C PHE A 88 -0.48 1.65 7.32
N LEU A 89 -1.31 1.22 6.39
CA LEU A 89 -2.25 2.06 5.65
C LEU A 89 -3.59 1.34 5.58
N ALA A 90 -4.67 2.00 5.98
CA ALA A 90 -6.03 1.57 5.69
C ALA A 90 -6.76 2.57 4.81
N ALA A 91 -7.70 2.07 4.01
CA ALA A 91 -8.57 2.87 3.15
C ALA A 91 -10.02 2.34 3.21
N LYS A 92 -10.94 3.22 3.57
CA LYS A 92 -12.38 2.95 3.64
C LYS A 92 -13.13 3.88 2.69
N ARG A 93 -13.87 3.30 1.74
CA ARG A 93 -14.69 4.10 0.82
C ARG A 93 -15.84 4.75 1.59
N GLN A 94 -16.01 6.06 1.42
CA GLN A 94 -17.14 6.81 1.98
C GLN A 94 -18.24 6.95 0.93
N ASN A 95 -17.95 7.67 -0.15
CA ASN A 95 -18.87 7.83 -1.28
C ASN A 95 -18.08 8.24 -2.54
N GLY A 96 -18.49 7.78 -3.71
CA GLY A 96 -17.81 8.13 -4.96
C GLY A 96 -16.30 7.84 -4.90
N GLN A 97 -15.48 8.89 -5.05
CA GLN A 97 -14.01 8.87 -4.96
C GLN A 97 -13.48 9.35 -3.60
N ASN A 98 -14.34 9.54 -2.61
CA ASN A 98 -13.96 10.00 -1.28
C ASN A 98 -13.69 8.78 -0.38
N PHE A 99 -12.51 8.76 0.23
CA PHE A 99 -12.03 7.68 1.08
C PHE A 99 -11.53 8.24 2.40
N GLU A 100 -11.81 7.55 3.48
CA GLU A 100 -11.13 7.74 4.77
C GLU A 100 -9.86 6.88 4.77
N PHE A 101 -8.75 7.50 5.15
CA PHE A 101 -7.45 6.87 5.26
C PHE A 101 -6.98 6.89 6.71
N ALA A 102 -6.24 5.84 7.09
CA ALA A 102 -5.54 5.78 8.36
C ALA A 102 -4.10 5.31 8.12
N LEU A 103 -3.12 6.07 8.59
CA LEU A 103 -1.70 5.76 8.50
C LEU A 103 -1.09 5.62 9.88
N ALA A 104 -0.26 4.60 10.06
CA ALA A 104 0.53 4.45 11.26
C ALA A 104 1.92 3.90 10.94
N GLY A 105 2.95 4.39 11.62
CA GLY A 105 4.32 3.93 11.43
C GLY A 105 5.33 4.74 12.21
N GLU A 106 6.55 4.22 12.33
CA GLU A 106 7.66 4.93 12.96
C GLU A 106 8.45 5.75 11.94
N SER A 107 8.73 7.01 12.26
CA SER A 107 9.59 7.87 11.45
C SER A 107 10.18 8.99 12.29
N ASP A 108 11.39 9.43 11.93
CA ASP A 108 12.06 10.59 12.54
C ASP A 108 11.61 11.92 11.90
N GLY A 109 10.84 11.89 10.82
CA GLY A 109 10.36 13.09 10.12
C GLY A 109 8.92 13.00 9.69
N TYR A 110 8.64 12.21 8.66
CA TYR A 110 7.27 12.01 8.17
C TYR A 110 6.97 10.57 7.80
N LEU A 111 5.66 10.27 7.77
CA LEU A 111 5.06 9.07 7.21
C LEU A 111 4.15 9.49 6.06
N ALA A 112 4.27 8.82 4.91
CA ALA A 112 3.55 9.18 3.71
C ALA A 112 2.84 7.99 3.06
N ALA A 113 1.69 8.26 2.47
CA ALA A 113 0.90 7.33 1.68
C ALA A 113 0.78 7.83 0.24
N THR A 114 1.28 7.03 -0.70
CA THR A 114 1.26 7.34 -2.12
C THR A 114 0.24 6.48 -2.85
N LEU A 115 -0.54 7.10 -3.75
CA LEU A 115 -1.46 6.43 -4.66
C LEU A 115 -1.02 6.69 -6.10
N SER A 116 -0.53 5.64 -6.76
CA SER A 116 -0.22 5.67 -8.19
C SER A 116 -1.34 5.07 -9.01
N THR A 117 -1.64 5.70 -10.16
CA THR A 117 -2.59 5.17 -11.15
C THR A 117 -1.98 4.14 -12.10
N ASP A 118 -0.67 3.93 -12.03
CA ASP A 118 0.06 2.91 -12.77
C ASP A 118 0.76 1.93 -11.81
N SER A 119 1.64 1.07 -12.33
CA SER A 119 2.35 0.04 -11.55
C SER A 119 3.62 0.55 -10.85
N ALA A 120 4.03 1.79 -11.08
CA ALA A 120 5.24 2.38 -10.53
C ALA A 120 4.91 3.50 -9.54
N LEU A 121 5.87 3.80 -8.66
CA LEU A 121 5.84 5.00 -7.82
C LEU A 121 6.83 6.01 -8.39
N GLY A 122 6.50 7.29 -8.38
CA GLY A 122 7.33 8.37 -8.90
C GLY A 122 6.80 9.05 -10.17
N GLY A 123 5.56 8.77 -10.60
CA GLY A 123 4.97 9.27 -11.84
C GLY A 123 4.12 10.55 -11.70
N ASN A 124 4.42 11.41 -10.71
CA ASN A 124 3.52 12.46 -10.17
C ASN A 124 2.35 11.86 -9.37
N ASP A 125 2.67 10.91 -8.51
CA ASP A 125 1.66 10.16 -7.76
C ASP A 125 1.16 10.96 -6.55
N THR A 126 -0.15 10.93 -6.34
CA THR A 126 -0.78 11.64 -5.23
C THR A 126 -0.27 11.07 -3.91
N THR A 127 0.30 11.93 -3.07
CA THR A 127 0.94 11.53 -1.81
C THR A 127 0.42 12.36 -0.65
N TYR A 128 -0.04 11.69 0.40
CA TYR A 128 -0.50 12.30 1.64
C TYR A 128 0.58 12.12 2.70
N VAL A 129 0.95 13.19 3.40
CA VAL A 129 2.11 13.20 4.29
C VAL A 129 1.71 13.68 5.69
N CYS A 130 2.03 12.87 6.69
CA CYS A 130 1.91 13.21 8.10
C CYS A 130 3.32 13.36 8.69
N ALA A 131 3.72 14.59 8.98
CA ALA A 131 5.04 14.94 9.52
C ALA A 131 4.98 15.26 11.00
N ILE A 132 6.07 15.00 11.73
CA ILE A 132 6.20 15.39 13.14
C ILE A 132 6.85 16.76 13.21
N SER A 133 6.19 17.71 13.88
CA SER A 133 6.74 19.02 14.21
C SER A 133 6.47 19.30 15.68
N ASN A 134 7.52 19.44 16.50
CA ASN A 134 7.39 19.72 17.94
C ASN A 134 6.43 18.75 18.69
N GLY A 135 6.45 17.47 18.34
CA GLY A 135 5.61 16.45 18.97
C GLY A 135 4.14 16.44 18.53
N VAL A 136 3.75 17.27 17.56
CA VAL A 136 2.42 17.26 16.93
C VAL A 136 2.51 16.88 15.45
N VAL A 137 1.42 16.34 14.91
CA VAL A 137 1.34 16.01 13.48
C VAL A 137 1.03 17.27 12.68
N GLN A 138 1.78 17.49 11.61
CA GLN A 138 1.44 18.40 10.51
C GLN A 138 1.09 17.58 9.27
N PHE A 139 0.16 18.09 8.47
CA PHE A 139 -0.31 17.39 7.27
C PHE A 139 0.03 18.17 6.01
N PHE A 140 0.50 17.46 4.99
CA PHE A 140 0.78 18.02 3.67
C PHE A 140 0.21 17.11 2.57
N GLY A 141 -0.35 17.74 1.55
CA GLY A 141 -0.52 17.10 0.24
C GLY A 141 0.76 17.28 -0.59
N ALA A 142 1.11 16.26 -1.36
CA ALA A 142 2.26 16.27 -2.25
C ALA A 142 2.05 15.40 -3.49
N LEU A 143 2.91 15.60 -4.49
CA LEU A 143 3.10 14.69 -5.61
C LEU A 143 4.47 14.03 -5.48
N LEU A 144 4.51 12.71 -5.59
CA LEU A 144 5.76 11.95 -5.69
C LEU A 144 6.18 11.91 -7.16
N ASN A 145 7.30 12.56 -7.46
CA ASN A 145 7.88 12.60 -8.80
C ASN A 145 9.38 12.29 -8.71
N ASP A 146 9.81 11.22 -9.37
CA ASP A 146 11.22 10.80 -9.43
C ASP A 146 11.94 10.80 -8.06
N GLY A 147 11.33 10.17 -7.05
CA GLY A 147 11.88 10.07 -5.70
C GLY A 147 11.90 11.39 -4.91
N LYS A 148 11.12 12.40 -5.32
CA LYS A 148 10.98 13.69 -4.62
C LYS A 148 9.51 14.00 -4.33
N LEU A 149 9.27 14.61 -3.17
CA LEU A 149 7.95 15.10 -2.79
C LEU A 149 7.84 16.60 -3.09
N VAL A 150 6.92 16.96 -3.98
CA VAL A 150 6.58 18.34 -4.30
C VAL A 150 5.24 18.67 -3.67
N ARG A 151 5.16 19.66 -2.78
CA ARG A 151 3.90 20.01 -2.11
C ARG A 151 2.85 20.46 -3.12
N GLN A 152 1.63 19.98 -2.92
CA GLN A 152 0.47 20.28 -3.75
C GLN A 152 -0.76 20.32 -2.86
N GLU A 153 -1.63 21.30 -3.06
CA GLU A 153 -2.93 21.27 -2.40
C GLU A 153 -3.75 20.09 -2.96
N LEU A 154 -4.19 19.21 -2.05
CA LEU A 154 -5.01 18.04 -2.36
C LEU A 154 -6.38 18.19 -1.71
N ASN A 155 -7.39 17.55 -2.29
CA ASN A 155 -8.75 17.49 -1.76
C ASN A 155 -8.82 16.59 -0.50
N VAL A 156 -8.34 17.12 0.63
CA VAL A 156 -8.26 16.42 1.92
C VAL A 156 -8.89 17.25 3.02
N ASN A 157 -9.65 16.61 3.92
CA ASN A 157 -10.14 17.24 5.13
C ASN A 157 -10.14 16.26 6.32
N SER A 158 -10.70 16.73 7.45
CA SER A 158 -10.95 15.92 8.64
C SER A 158 -9.67 15.24 9.16
N VAL A 159 -8.55 15.96 9.09
CA VAL A 159 -7.24 15.42 9.45
C VAL A 159 -7.14 15.33 10.96
N LYS A 160 -6.76 14.16 11.47
CA LYS A 160 -6.46 13.93 12.87
C LYS A 160 -5.10 13.29 13.00
N GLY A 161 -4.35 13.66 14.03
CA GLY A 161 -2.99 13.18 14.24
C GLY A 161 -2.65 12.93 15.69
N ARG A 162 -1.73 12.00 15.91
CA ARG A 162 -1.14 11.68 17.22
C ARG A 162 0.30 11.22 17.03
N VAL A 163 1.18 11.65 17.93
CA VAL A 163 2.58 11.21 18.00
C VAL A 163 2.83 10.57 19.36
N THR A 164 3.57 9.46 19.39
CA THR A 164 4.06 8.85 20.64
C THR A 164 5.46 8.30 20.41
N GLY A 165 6.46 8.96 20.98
CA GLY A 165 7.85 8.73 20.58
C GLY A 165 8.01 9.04 19.09
N ARG A 166 8.43 8.04 18.30
CA ARG A 166 8.55 8.12 16.84
C ARG A 166 7.32 7.63 16.07
N LYS A 167 6.33 7.08 16.78
CA LYS A 167 5.12 6.53 16.15
C LYS A 167 4.20 7.67 15.74
N ILE A 168 4.03 7.83 14.42
CA ILE A 168 3.08 8.74 13.80
C ILE A 168 1.79 7.97 13.56
N GLN A 169 0.66 8.54 13.95
CA GLN A 169 -0.66 8.05 13.58
C GLN A 169 -1.46 9.21 13.03
N CYS A 170 -2.07 9.04 11.86
CA CYS A 170 -2.95 10.04 11.31
C CYS A 170 -4.13 9.43 10.55
N THR A 171 -5.27 10.09 10.62
CA THR A 171 -6.46 9.76 9.84
C THR A 171 -6.91 11.00 9.07
N PHE A 172 -7.44 10.82 7.87
CA PHE A 172 -7.94 11.92 7.05
C PHE A 172 -8.94 11.40 6.02
N THR A 173 -9.77 12.29 5.47
CA THR A 173 -10.62 11.94 4.33
C THR A 173 -10.11 12.64 3.09
N ALA A 174 -9.95 11.91 1.99
CA ALA A 174 -9.43 12.45 0.74
C ALA A 174 -10.26 12.03 -0.47
N THR A 175 -10.37 12.91 -1.47
CA THR A 175 -10.80 12.54 -2.82
C THR A 175 -9.61 12.00 -3.58
N VAL A 176 -9.62 10.71 -3.93
CA VAL A 176 -8.52 10.06 -4.64
C VAL A 176 -8.50 10.46 -6.12
N PRO A 177 -7.31 10.48 -6.78
CA PRO A 177 -7.22 10.82 -8.20
C PRO A 177 -8.05 9.88 -9.08
N ILE A 178 -8.55 10.39 -10.20
CA ILE A 178 -9.33 9.58 -11.14
C ILE A 178 -8.37 9.00 -12.17
N SER A 179 -8.25 7.67 -12.23
CA SER A 179 -7.48 7.01 -13.29
C SER A 179 -8.15 7.23 -14.65
N ARG A 180 -7.42 7.08 -15.77
CA ARG A 180 -8.00 7.20 -17.13
C ARG A 180 -9.18 6.25 -17.34
N ALA A 181 -9.13 5.07 -16.74
CA ALA A 181 -10.19 4.08 -16.76
C ALA A 181 -11.33 4.35 -15.75
N ARG A 182 -11.27 5.47 -15.01
CA ARG A 182 -12.22 5.87 -13.96
C ARG A 182 -12.43 4.79 -12.89
N THR A 183 -11.35 4.11 -12.53
CA THR A 183 -11.34 3.07 -11.50
C THR A 183 -10.73 3.58 -10.20
N THR A 184 -11.02 2.89 -9.10
CA THR A 184 -10.36 3.06 -7.80
C THR A 184 -9.20 2.07 -7.62
N ARG A 185 -8.54 1.71 -8.72
CA ARG A 185 -7.39 0.80 -8.72
C ARG A 185 -6.10 1.60 -8.65
N PHE A 186 -5.30 1.34 -7.62
CA PHE A 186 -4.05 2.05 -7.38
C PHE A 186 -2.95 1.10 -6.92
N THR A 187 -1.72 1.43 -7.28
CA THR A 187 -0.53 0.95 -6.57
C THR A 187 -0.33 1.82 -5.34
N LEU A 188 -0.35 1.20 -4.16
CA LEU A 188 -0.16 1.89 -2.88
C LEU A 188 1.31 1.89 -2.49
N GLY A 189 1.79 3.03 -2.00
CA GLY A 189 3.09 3.17 -1.36
C GLY A 189 2.95 3.62 0.09
N ILE A 190 3.75 3.05 0.99
CA ILE A 190 4.02 3.64 2.31
C ILE A 190 5.50 4.02 2.32
N SER A 191 5.80 5.27 2.67
CA SER A 191 7.17 5.75 2.73
C SER A 191 7.42 6.61 3.97
N THR A 192 8.69 6.72 4.36
CA THR A 192 9.16 7.59 5.43
C THR A 192 10.24 8.52 4.92
N GLY A 193 10.51 9.60 5.63
CA GLY A 193 11.63 10.48 5.31
C GLY A 193 11.84 11.55 6.36
N THR A 194 12.83 12.39 6.16
CA THR A 194 13.12 13.51 7.05
C THR A 194 12.16 14.67 6.81
N PHE A 195 11.87 15.43 7.86
CA PHE A 195 11.09 16.66 7.78
C PHE A 195 11.82 17.75 8.54
N ASP A 196 12.06 18.88 7.88
CA ASP A 196 12.60 20.07 8.51
C ASP A 196 11.44 20.98 8.91
N SER A 197 11.15 21.07 10.21
CA SER A 197 10.08 21.91 10.74
C SER A 197 10.30 23.42 10.58
N THR A 198 11.53 23.85 10.30
CA THR A 198 11.89 25.26 10.13
C THR A 198 11.61 25.73 8.71
N SER A 199 12.09 24.97 7.72
CA SER A 199 11.85 25.26 6.30
C SER A 199 10.55 24.64 5.77
N GLY A 200 9.94 23.73 6.54
CA GLY A 200 8.82 22.88 6.14
C GLY A 200 9.21 21.76 5.17
N ASN A 201 10.47 21.64 4.78
CA ASN A 201 10.89 20.79 3.65
C ASN A 201 10.76 19.29 3.95
N LEU A 202 10.29 18.56 2.93
CA LEU A 202 10.17 17.10 2.94
C LEU A 202 11.42 16.51 2.26
N GLY A 203 12.16 15.69 3.00
CA GLY A 203 13.30 14.94 2.45
C GLY A 203 12.85 13.82 1.50
N PRO A 204 13.80 13.21 0.77
CA PRO A 204 13.51 12.11 -0.16
C PRO A 204 12.84 10.92 0.56
N PRO A 205 11.70 10.41 0.03
CA PRO A 205 11.00 9.27 0.63
C PRO A 205 11.77 7.96 0.46
N GLN A 206 11.79 7.18 1.54
CA GLN A 206 12.23 5.80 1.60
C GLN A 206 11.00 4.89 1.62
N THR A 207 10.80 4.13 0.55
CA THR A 207 9.65 3.24 0.40
C THR A 207 9.78 2.05 1.35
N GLN A 208 8.80 1.90 2.25
CA GLN A 208 8.68 0.80 3.20
C GLN A 208 7.75 -0.29 2.68
N LEU A 209 6.74 0.10 1.91
CA LEU A 209 5.82 -0.81 1.23
C LEU A 209 5.48 -0.24 -0.15
N ARG A 210 5.46 -1.11 -1.15
CA ARG A 210 4.91 -0.87 -2.49
C ARG A 210 4.03 -2.05 -2.82
N SER A 211 2.76 -1.81 -3.08
CA SER A 211 1.82 -2.91 -3.35
C SER A 211 1.71 -3.24 -4.83
N ASN A 212 1.13 -4.41 -5.13
CA ASN A 212 0.45 -4.64 -6.40
C ASN A 212 -0.71 -3.64 -6.60
N ALA A 213 -1.18 -3.46 -7.83
CA ALA A 213 -2.36 -2.62 -8.09
C ALA A 213 -3.64 -3.23 -7.49
N VAL A 214 -4.21 -2.55 -6.48
CA VAL A 214 -5.39 -3.00 -5.71
C VAL A 214 -6.56 -2.05 -5.87
N ASN A 215 -7.78 -2.59 -5.77
CA ASN A 215 -9.00 -1.78 -5.74
C ASN A 215 -9.26 -1.27 -4.32
N LEU A 216 -9.05 0.03 -4.06
CA LEU A 216 -9.28 0.65 -2.75
C LEU A 216 -10.73 0.50 -2.24
N ALA A 217 -11.70 0.34 -3.15
CA ALA A 217 -13.10 0.15 -2.79
C ALA A 217 -13.44 -1.30 -2.38
N ASN A 218 -12.52 -2.25 -2.54
CA ASN A 218 -12.70 -3.64 -2.14
C ASN A 218 -11.95 -3.90 -0.82
N PRO A 219 -12.64 -3.98 0.33
CA PRO A 219 -11.97 -4.16 1.61
C PRO A 219 -11.23 -5.49 1.74
N SER A 220 -11.64 -6.52 0.99
CA SER A 220 -11.05 -7.85 1.00
C SER A 220 -9.96 -8.05 -0.07
N ALA A 221 -9.53 -6.99 -0.77
CA ALA A 221 -8.47 -7.12 -1.76
C ALA A 221 -7.13 -7.50 -1.12
N THR A 222 -6.44 -8.46 -1.71
CA THR A 222 -5.10 -8.87 -1.27
C THR A 222 -4.07 -7.81 -1.65
N VAL A 223 -3.35 -7.31 -0.66
CA VAL A 223 -2.22 -6.41 -0.81
C VAL A 223 -0.93 -7.19 -0.58
N THR A 224 -0.07 -7.27 -1.59
CA THR A 224 1.24 -7.91 -1.54
C THR A 224 2.31 -6.84 -1.57
N ASN A 225 3.29 -6.89 -0.66
CA ASN A 225 4.44 -5.99 -0.72
C ASN A 225 5.43 -6.46 -1.80
N GLU A 226 5.73 -5.59 -2.75
CA GLU A 226 6.62 -5.77 -3.89
C GLU A 226 7.90 -4.91 -3.76
N VAL A 227 8.19 -4.41 -2.56
CA VAL A 227 9.52 -3.87 -2.26
C VAL A 227 10.48 -5.06 -2.25
N SER A 228 11.26 -5.21 -3.32
CA SER A 228 12.35 -6.17 -3.38
C SER A 228 13.21 -6.03 -2.13
N THR A 229 13.57 -7.14 -1.50
CA THR A 229 14.69 -7.21 -0.54
C THR A 229 15.98 -6.87 -1.28
N THR A 230 16.21 -5.60 -1.61
CA THR A 230 17.48 -5.12 -2.15
C THR A 230 18.46 -4.98 -0.99
N SER A 231 18.77 -6.10 -0.33
CA SER A 231 20.10 -6.27 0.24
C SER A 231 21.03 -6.52 -0.94
N ASN A 232 21.57 -5.45 -1.51
CA ASN A 232 22.74 -5.55 -2.35
C ASN A 232 23.97 -5.81 -1.45
N SER A 233 24.01 -7.00 -0.84
CA SER A 233 25.23 -7.62 -0.35
C SER A 233 25.59 -8.72 -1.33
N THR A 234 26.34 -8.34 -2.37
CA THR A 234 27.22 -9.28 -3.06
C THR A 234 28.32 -9.68 -2.09
N THR A 235 28.05 -10.64 -1.21
CA THR A 235 29.10 -11.48 -0.64
C THR A 235 29.26 -12.66 -1.57
N SER A 236 30.22 -12.56 -2.48
CA SER A 236 30.81 -13.68 -3.20
C SER A 236 31.26 -14.72 -2.16
N SER A 237 30.54 -15.83 -2.09
CA SER A 237 31.01 -17.00 -1.34
C SER A 237 32.23 -17.58 -2.08
N PRO A 238 33.38 -17.81 -1.40
CA PRO A 238 34.45 -18.57 -2.00
C PRO A 238 33.99 -20.02 -2.16
N ASN A 239 34.00 -20.51 -3.40
CA ASN A 239 33.64 -21.88 -3.71
C ASN A 239 34.85 -22.78 -3.39
N THR A 240 34.93 -23.31 -2.16
CA THR A 240 35.89 -24.35 -1.80
C THR A 240 35.34 -25.72 -2.20
N THR A 241 35.58 -26.11 -3.46
CA THR A 241 35.50 -27.53 -3.85
C THR A 241 36.81 -28.21 -3.50
N THR A 242 36.81 -28.89 -2.34
CA THR A 242 37.72 -30.00 -2.03
C THR A 242 37.46 -31.13 -3.01
N ASN A 243 38.45 -31.49 -3.83
CA ASN A 243 38.47 -32.79 -4.49
C ASN A 243 39.80 -33.49 -4.24
N HIS A 244 39.67 -34.71 -3.73
CA HIS A 244 40.73 -35.56 -3.22
C HIS A 244 41.22 -36.46 -4.35
N GLY A 245 42.53 -36.42 -4.64
CA GLY A 245 43.30 -37.54 -5.16
C GLY A 245 43.34 -37.74 -6.68
N TYR A 246 44.50 -37.45 -7.29
CA TYR A 246 45.36 -38.50 -7.84
C TYR A 246 46.78 -37.96 -8.04
N TYR A 247 47.76 -38.78 -7.66
CA TYR A 247 49.19 -38.50 -7.52
C TYR A 247 49.95 -38.95 -8.77
N ILE A 248 50.77 -38.07 -9.37
CA ILE A 248 51.95 -38.46 -10.17
C ILE A 248 53.04 -37.39 -9.95
N PRO A 249 54.30 -37.76 -9.60
CA PRO A 249 55.32 -36.82 -9.14
C PRO A 249 56.23 -36.31 -10.27
N ALA A 250 56.74 -35.09 -10.13
CA ALA A 250 57.96 -34.62 -10.77
C ALA A 250 58.77 -33.73 -9.80
N ILE A 251 59.78 -34.35 -9.19
CA ILE A 251 61.08 -33.83 -8.71
C ILE A 251 61.71 -32.94 -9.81
N THR A 252 62.39 -31.80 -9.62
CA THR A 252 63.35 -31.26 -8.61
C THR A 252 63.23 -29.72 -8.65
N ASP A 253 63.52 -28.92 -7.63
CA ASP A 253 64.89 -28.56 -7.22
C ASP A 253 64.86 -27.67 -5.95
N THR A 254 65.93 -27.80 -5.18
CA THR A 254 66.25 -27.21 -3.88
C THR A 254 66.89 -25.82 -4.01
N SER A 255 66.47 -24.83 -3.19
CA SER A 255 67.39 -24.00 -2.37
C SER A 255 66.64 -22.87 -1.63
N SER A 256 66.71 -23.00 -0.31
CA SER A 256 66.62 -22.01 0.78
C SER A 256 67.06 -20.56 0.52
N ALA A 257 66.36 -19.60 1.13
CA ALA A 257 66.92 -18.67 2.13
C ALA A 257 65.83 -17.83 2.82
N ASP A 258 65.83 -17.88 4.16
CA ASP A 258 65.30 -16.87 5.07
C ASP A 258 65.75 -15.45 4.68
N LEU A 259 64.88 -14.45 4.85
CA LEU A 259 65.28 -13.18 5.47
C LEU A 259 64.05 -12.44 6.01
N CYS A 260 63.92 -12.47 7.32
CA CYS A 260 63.10 -11.57 8.11
C CYS A 260 63.79 -10.20 8.18
N CYS A 261 63.11 -9.09 7.87
CA CYS A 261 63.46 -7.76 8.38
C CYS A 261 62.27 -6.77 8.28
N CYS A 262 62.09 -6.04 9.37
CA CYS A 262 61.09 -5.00 9.64
C CYS A 262 61.40 -3.67 8.92
N ALA A 263 60.37 -2.84 8.69
CA ALA A 263 60.42 -1.36 8.65
C ALA A 263 58.98 -0.82 8.44
N GLU A 264 58.53 0.34 8.91
CA GLU A 264 58.77 1.18 10.09
C GLU A 264 57.62 2.23 10.08
N SER A 265 57.36 2.87 11.22
CA SER A 265 56.21 3.73 11.51
C SER A 265 56.43 5.21 11.15
N ASP A 266 55.33 5.95 11.19
CA ASP A 266 55.18 7.39 11.51
C ASP A 266 55.25 8.46 10.40
N HIS A 267 54.15 9.21 10.26
CA HIS A 267 54.15 10.54 9.68
C HIS A 267 53.47 11.56 10.61
N ALA A 268 54.25 12.56 10.98
CA ALA A 268 54.02 13.50 12.07
C ALA A 268 53.09 14.66 11.71
N MET A 269 52.32 15.11 12.71
CA MET A 269 51.68 16.44 12.76
C MET A 269 52.62 17.47 13.39
N ARG A 270 52.74 18.65 12.78
CA ARG A 270 53.40 19.83 13.38
C ARG A 270 52.42 21.00 13.43
N LYS A 271 52.02 21.39 14.64
CA LYS A 271 51.33 22.67 14.94
C LYS A 271 52.39 23.75 15.21
N LEU A 272 52.18 24.95 14.68
CA LEU A 272 52.88 26.19 15.01
C LEU A 272 51.96 27.06 15.89
N ASN A 273 52.51 27.71 16.90
CA ASN A 273 51.88 28.80 17.65
C ASN A 273 52.79 30.06 17.58
N PRO A 274 52.26 31.30 17.56
CA PRO A 274 53.03 32.52 17.41
C PRO A 274 53.25 33.24 18.77
N PRO A 275 53.89 34.44 18.81
CA PRO A 275 54.77 34.88 19.90
C PRO A 275 54.07 35.38 21.17
#